data_AF-A0A317GYW4-F1
#
_entry.id   AF-A0A317GYW4-F1
#
_cell.length_a   1.000
_cell.length_b   1.000
_cell.length_c   1.000
_cell.angle_alpha   90.00
_cell.angle_beta   90.00
_cell.angle_gamma   90.00
#
_symmetry.space_group_name_H-M   'P 1'
#
loop_
_entity.id
_entity.type
_entity.pdbx_description
1 polymer ?
#
loop_
_entity_poly.entity_id
_entity_poly.type
_entity_poly.pdbx_seq_one_letter_code
_entity_poly.pdbx_strand_id
1 'polypeptide(L)'
;MEFFIGLLAGAIPLPWWGYVLVALGLTHVTIAAVTIFLHRHQAHRALDLHPAVAHFFRFWLWLTTGMVTKEWAAVHRKHHAKCETSEDPHSPQIFGLRKVLWEGTELYRIGAADAEILSKYGHGTPDDWLERNLYTRHSVMGIVIMMAINVALFGAAGVAIWAVQMAWIPFFAAGVINGVGHHTGYRNFQTEDASTNIVPWGILIGGEELHNNHHAYATSARLSSKWYEFDVGWLYIRSLELLGLAQVKKLAPKIRFELGKARCDLQTLQAVITHRYDVVQRFARTLKVTLVDEVERLKARGQAVDMRALKRWIHGDATQLGEHDRARFEQALNTSKVLATVYAMRQELQALWARSTASKEQLLHQLEDWCHRAEKSGIVQLAAFSRTLRGYVTA
;
A
#
# COMPACT_ATOMS: atom_id res chain seq x y z
N MET A 1 14.71 -51.75 -4.21
CA MET A 1 15.71 -50.91 -4.88
C MET A 1 15.07 -50.10 -6.00
N GLU A 2 14.34 -50.71 -6.94
CA GLU A 2 13.67 -50.00 -8.05
C GLU A 2 12.61 -48.97 -7.60
N PHE A 3 11.82 -49.27 -6.56
CA PHE A 3 10.88 -48.29 -5.98
C PHE A 3 11.58 -47.02 -5.45
N PHE A 4 12.73 -47.19 -4.78
CA PHE A 4 13.51 -46.05 -4.27
C PHE A 4 14.18 -45.27 -5.40
N ILE A 5 14.63 -45.92 -6.47
CA ILE A 5 15.17 -45.27 -7.67
C ILE A 5 14.07 -44.50 -8.42
N GLY A 6 12.86 -45.07 -8.53
CA GLY A 6 11.69 -44.41 -9.11
C GLY A 6 11.24 -43.18 -8.31
N LEU A 7 11.26 -43.26 -6.97
CA LEU A 7 10.97 -42.11 -6.10
C LEU A 7 12.03 -41.01 -6.22
N LEU A 8 13.30 -41.35 -6.48
CA LEU A 8 14.35 -40.35 -6.69
C LEU A 8 14.24 -39.66 -8.05
N ALA A 9 13.76 -40.36 -9.08
CA ALA A 9 13.58 -39.83 -10.43
C ALA A 9 12.28 -39.02 -10.63
N GLY A 10 11.22 -39.38 -9.90
CA GLY A 10 9.88 -38.83 -10.11
C GLY A 10 9.19 -39.35 -11.38
N ALA A 11 7.90 -39.09 -11.53
CA ALA A 11 7.12 -39.49 -12.69
C ALA A 11 7.43 -38.67 -13.97
N ILE A 12 7.95 -37.44 -13.82
CA ILE A 12 8.19 -36.51 -14.91
C ILE A 12 9.67 -36.09 -14.91
N PRO A 13 10.53 -36.78 -15.68
CA PRO A 13 11.92 -36.38 -15.80
C PRO A 13 12.03 -35.10 -16.64
N LEU A 14 12.72 -34.10 -16.10
CA LEU A 14 13.00 -32.83 -16.79
C LEU A 14 14.51 -32.55 -16.80
N PRO A 15 15.01 -31.75 -17.77
CA PRO A 15 16.32 -31.13 -17.62
C PRO A 15 16.32 -30.19 -16.41
N TRP A 16 17.49 -29.89 -15.84
CA TRP A 16 17.61 -29.11 -14.60
C TRP A 16 16.86 -27.77 -14.65
N TRP A 17 16.89 -27.07 -15.79
CA TRP A 17 16.20 -25.80 -16.00
C TRP A 17 14.68 -25.97 -16.05
N GLY A 18 14.18 -27.14 -16.44
CA GLY A 18 12.75 -27.47 -16.43
C GLY A 18 12.18 -27.46 -15.01
N TYR A 19 12.89 -28.04 -14.05
CA TYR A 19 12.48 -27.99 -12.63
C TYR A 19 12.48 -26.55 -12.09
N VAL A 20 13.42 -25.70 -12.51
CA VAL A 20 13.43 -24.28 -12.16
C VAL A 20 12.19 -23.56 -12.70
N LEU A 21 11.84 -23.79 -13.98
CA LEU A 21 10.64 -23.21 -14.57
C LEU A 21 9.36 -23.70 -13.89
N VAL A 22 9.30 -24.98 -13.50
CA VAL A 22 8.19 -25.52 -12.71
C VAL A 22 8.08 -24.81 -11.36
N ALA A 23 9.20 -24.68 -10.62
CA ALA A 23 9.20 -23.97 -9.34
C ALA A 23 8.71 -22.53 -9.49
N LEU A 24 9.25 -21.79 -10.48
CA LEU A 24 8.85 -20.41 -10.76
C LEU A 24 7.38 -20.32 -11.18
N GLY A 25 6.89 -21.24 -12.01
CA GLY A 25 5.48 -21.27 -12.42
C GLY A 25 4.55 -21.52 -11.25
N LEU A 26 4.85 -22.50 -10.40
CA LEU A 26 4.05 -22.84 -9.22
C LEU A 26 4.04 -21.71 -8.20
N THR A 27 5.20 -21.08 -7.92
CA THR A 27 5.25 -19.92 -7.03
C THR A 27 4.49 -18.74 -7.62
N HIS A 28 4.54 -18.54 -8.94
CA HIS A 28 3.80 -17.47 -9.60
C HIS A 28 2.29 -17.62 -9.51
N VAL A 29 1.76 -18.85 -9.56
CA VAL A 29 0.34 -19.10 -9.27
C VAL A 29 0.01 -18.77 -7.81
N THR A 30 0.89 -19.12 -6.87
CA THR A 30 0.71 -18.75 -5.46
C THR A 30 0.74 -17.23 -5.28
N ILE A 31 1.66 -16.52 -5.93
CA ILE A 31 1.72 -15.05 -5.93
C ILE A 31 0.40 -14.46 -6.45
N ALA A 32 -0.10 -14.95 -7.60
CA ALA A 32 -1.36 -14.51 -8.18
C ALA A 32 -2.54 -14.76 -7.21
N ALA A 33 -2.55 -15.89 -6.51
CA ALA A 33 -3.57 -16.20 -5.51
C ALA A 33 -3.48 -15.26 -4.29
N VAL A 34 -2.29 -14.94 -3.79
CA VAL A 34 -2.12 -13.99 -2.67
C VAL A 34 -2.59 -12.60 -3.09
N THR A 35 -2.09 -12.05 -4.20
CA THR A 35 -2.43 -10.67 -4.63
C THR A 35 -3.90 -10.52 -5.03
N ILE A 36 -4.45 -11.43 -5.84
CA ILE A 36 -5.81 -11.29 -6.38
C ILE A 36 -6.84 -11.69 -5.32
N PHE A 37 -6.68 -12.86 -4.69
CA PHE A 37 -7.70 -13.41 -3.78
C PHE A 37 -7.53 -12.89 -2.35
N LEU A 38 -6.39 -13.10 -1.69
CA LEU A 38 -6.25 -12.69 -0.28
C LEU A 38 -6.21 -11.17 -0.14
N HIS A 39 -5.41 -10.50 -0.97
CA HIS A 39 -5.15 -9.08 -0.83
C HIS A 39 -6.28 -8.22 -1.42
N ARG A 40 -6.43 -8.20 -2.74
CA ARG A 40 -7.36 -7.28 -3.42
C ARG A 40 -8.82 -7.68 -3.22
N HIS A 41 -9.17 -8.97 -3.28
CA HIS A 41 -10.54 -9.44 -3.12
C HIS A 41 -10.97 -9.57 -1.64
N GLN A 42 -10.25 -10.34 -0.82
CA GLN A 42 -10.66 -10.60 0.57
C GLN A 42 -10.35 -9.43 1.49
N ALA A 43 -9.11 -8.94 1.57
CA ALA A 43 -8.77 -7.88 2.52
C ALA A 43 -9.39 -6.53 2.15
N HIS A 44 -9.31 -6.12 0.87
CA HIS A 44 -9.68 -4.77 0.43
C HIS A 44 -10.99 -4.62 -0.33
N ARG A 45 -11.65 -5.71 -0.72
CA ARG A 45 -12.92 -5.70 -1.48
C ARG A 45 -12.85 -4.85 -2.75
N ALA A 46 -11.70 -4.88 -3.41
CA ALA A 46 -11.42 -4.09 -4.60
C ALA A 46 -12.08 -4.65 -5.87
N LEU A 47 -12.35 -5.96 -5.86
CA LEU A 47 -13.01 -6.71 -6.92
C LEU A 47 -13.84 -7.86 -6.33
N ASP A 48 -14.82 -8.33 -7.10
CA ASP A 48 -15.45 -9.63 -6.90
C ASP A 48 -14.89 -10.64 -7.88
N LEU A 49 -14.81 -11.90 -7.44
CA LEU A 49 -14.40 -13.02 -8.25
C LEU A 49 -15.57 -13.97 -8.43
N HIS A 50 -15.66 -14.60 -9.60
CA HIS A 50 -16.57 -15.72 -9.82
C HIS A 50 -16.28 -16.82 -8.77
N PRO A 51 -17.30 -17.48 -8.18
CA PRO A 51 -17.12 -18.44 -7.09
C PRO A 51 -16.10 -19.54 -7.40
N ALA A 52 -16.07 -20.04 -8.64
CA ALA A 52 -15.09 -21.04 -9.07
C ALA A 52 -13.64 -20.54 -9.01
N VAL A 53 -13.38 -19.29 -9.41
CA VAL A 53 -12.05 -18.68 -9.37
C VAL A 53 -11.63 -18.36 -7.93
N ALA A 54 -12.57 -17.83 -7.14
CA ALA A 54 -12.35 -17.61 -5.70
C ALA A 54 -12.00 -18.92 -4.99
N HIS A 55 -12.74 -20.00 -5.28
CA HIS A 55 -12.47 -21.33 -4.74
C HIS A 55 -11.12 -21.89 -5.19
N PHE A 56 -10.78 -21.77 -6.48
CA PHE A 56 -9.48 -22.20 -7.01
C PHE A 56 -8.34 -21.55 -6.24
N PHE A 57 -8.33 -20.22 -6.10
CA PHE A 57 -7.27 -19.52 -5.37
C PHE A 57 -7.21 -19.93 -3.90
N ARG A 58 -8.37 -20.05 -3.25
CA ARG A 58 -8.45 -20.49 -1.86
C ARG A 58 -7.87 -21.89 -1.66
N PHE A 59 -8.27 -22.84 -2.49
CA PHE A 59 -7.75 -24.21 -2.47
C PHE A 59 -6.24 -24.24 -2.75
N TRP A 60 -5.78 -23.48 -3.75
CA TRP A 60 -4.37 -23.40 -4.12
C TRP A 60 -3.52 -22.87 -2.96
N LEU A 61 -4.00 -21.84 -2.24
CA LEU A 61 -3.32 -21.30 -1.08
C LEU A 61 -3.28 -22.28 0.08
N TRP A 62 -4.38 -22.97 0.35
CA TRP A 62 -4.36 -24.05 1.34
C TRP A 62 -3.30 -25.12 1.01
N LEU A 63 -3.20 -25.52 -0.26
CA LEU A 63 -2.22 -26.48 -0.73
C LEU A 63 -0.77 -25.96 -0.66
N THR A 64 -0.53 -24.69 -0.99
CA THR A 64 0.83 -24.15 -1.19
C THR A 64 1.38 -23.33 -0.03
N THR A 65 0.55 -22.91 0.92
CA THR A 65 0.98 -22.04 2.03
C THR A 65 0.32 -22.40 3.36
N GLY A 66 -0.79 -23.14 3.34
CA GLY A 66 -1.61 -23.42 4.53
C GLY A 66 -2.23 -22.17 5.14
N MET A 67 -2.25 -21.03 4.43
CA MET A 67 -2.82 -19.79 4.96
C MET A 67 -4.34 -19.87 5.07
N VAL A 68 -4.86 -19.49 6.23
CA VAL A 68 -6.30 -19.35 6.47
C VAL A 68 -6.76 -17.96 6.05
N THR A 69 -7.84 -17.90 5.27
CA THR A 69 -8.31 -16.64 4.65
C THR A 69 -8.64 -15.56 5.69
N LYS A 70 -9.33 -15.96 6.76
CA LYS A 70 -9.73 -15.06 7.85
C LYS A 70 -8.54 -14.47 8.58
N GLU A 71 -7.55 -15.30 8.92
CA GLU A 71 -6.33 -14.88 9.62
C GLU A 71 -5.56 -13.86 8.79
N TRP A 72 -5.30 -14.18 7.52
CA TRP A 72 -4.56 -13.30 6.63
C TRP A 72 -5.25 -11.94 6.44
N ALA A 73 -6.55 -11.96 6.11
CA ALA A 73 -7.31 -10.73 5.92
C ALA A 73 -7.37 -9.89 7.21
N ALA A 74 -7.51 -10.52 8.38
CA ALA A 74 -7.58 -9.82 9.66
C ALA A 74 -6.25 -9.13 10.01
N VAL A 75 -5.12 -9.85 9.91
CA VAL A 75 -3.79 -9.30 10.18
C VAL A 75 -3.47 -8.17 9.21
N HIS A 76 -3.75 -8.34 7.92
CA HIS A 76 -3.51 -7.30 6.91
C HIS A 76 -4.37 -6.05 7.12
N ARG A 77 -5.65 -6.23 7.46
CA ARG A 77 -6.55 -5.11 7.78
C ARG A 77 -6.13 -4.39 9.06
N LYS A 78 -5.63 -5.09 10.08
CA LYS A 78 -5.06 -4.47 11.28
C LYS A 78 -3.81 -3.66 10.94
N HIS A 79 -2.92 -4.19 10.11
CA HIS A 79 -1.76 -3.45 9.60
C HIS A 79 -2.18 -2.13 8.95
N HIS A 80 -3.13 -2.13 8.00
CA HIS A 80 -3.64 -0.88 7.43
C HIS A 80 -4.29 0.06 8.45
N ALA A 81 -5.05 -0.48 9.41
CA ALA A 81 -5.76 0.32 10.40
C ALA A 81 -4.83 0.97 11.44
N LYS A 82 -3.66 0.37 11.68
CA LYS A 82 -2.71 0.73 12.75
C LYS A 82 -1.30 0.95 12.21
N CYS A 83 -1.17 1.22 10.92
CA CYS A 83 0.10 1.22 10.19
C CYS A 83 1.13 2.12 10.88
N GLU A 84 2.33 1.58 11.08
CA GLU A 84 3.44 2.27 11.76
C GLU A 84 3.18 2.73 13.20
N THR A 85 2.16 2.18 13.86
CA THR A 85 1.99 2.33 15.31
C THR A 85 2.46 1.07 16.04
N SER A 86 2.60 1.13 17.35
CA SER A 86 2.94 -0.05 18.17
C SER A 86 1.90 -1.17 18.10
N GLU A 87 0.69 -0.87 17.58
CA GLU A 87 -0.36 -1.86 17.33
C GLU A 87 -0.27 -2.50 15.94
N ASP A 88 0.63 -2.04 15.05
CA ASP A 88 0.87 -2.69 13.76
C ASP A 88 1.52 -4.07 13.98
N PRO A 89 0.93 -5.18 13.50
CA PRO A 89 1.48 -6.51 13.70
C PRO A 89 2.87 -6.72 13.09
N HIS A 90 3.28 -5.93 12.09
CA HIS A 90 4.54 -6.14 11.38
C HIS A 90 5.17 -4.85 10.84
N SER A 91 5.03 -3.74 11.58
CA SER A 91 5.71 -2.49 11.22
C SER A 91 7.24 -2.62 11.34
N PRO A 92 8.01 -2.39 10.25
CA PRO A 92 9.47 -2.33 10.34
C PRO A 92 9.97 -1.03 10.98
N GLN A 93 9.12 -0.01 11.15
CA GLN A 93 9.45 1.20 11.89
C GLN A 93 9.43 0.96 13.41
N ILE A 94 8.62 0.01 13.88
CA ILE A 94 8.55 -0.40 15.29
C ILE A 94 9.50 -1.56 15.59
N PHE A 95 9.45 -2.64 14.79
CA PHE A 95 10.23 -3.86 15.06
C PHE A 95 11.63 -3.86 14.42
N GLY A 96 11.90 -2.91 13.52
CA GLY A 96 13.12 -2.87 12.72
C GLY A 96 13.04 -3.75 11.47
N LEU A 97 13.64 -3.25 10.38
CA LEU A 97 13.62 -3.92 9.08
C LEU A 97 14.14 -5.36 9.11
N ARG A 98 15.24 -5.62 9.84
CA ARG A 98 15.83 -6.96 9.92
C ARG A 98 14.86 -7.98 10.51
N LYS A 99 14.11 -7.58 11.56
CA LYS A 99 13.16 -8.46 12.21
C LYS A 99 12.01 -8.79 11.27
N VAL A 100 11.40 -7.79 10.63
CA VAL A 100 10.29 -8.03 9.69
C VAL A 100 10.76 -8.87 8.49
N LEU A 101 11.96 -8.60 7.95
CA LEU A 101 12.50 -9.31 6.79
C LEU A 101 12.67 -10.83 7.03
N TRP A 102 13.13 -11.24 8.21
CA TRP A 102 13.46 -12.64 8.52
C TRP A 102 12.43 -13.36 9.40
N GLU A 103 11.72 -12.61 10.24
CA GLU A 103 10.74 -13.12 11.23
C GLU A 103 9.31 -12.65 10.90
N GLY A 104 9.05 -12.06 9.72
CA GLY A 104 7.72 -11.57 9.33
C GLY A 104 6.62 -12.63 9.39
N THR A 105 6.96 -13.90 9.14
CA THR A 105 6.01 -15.02 9.30
C THR A 105 5.71 -15.34 10.76
N GLU A 106 6.68 -15.16 11.67
CA GLU A 106 6.44 -15.31 13.11
C GLU A 106 5.54 -14.19 13.62
N LEU A 107 5.81 -12.94 13.24
CA LEU A 107 4.96 -11.79 13.53
C LEU A 107 3.52 -11.99 13.01
N TYR A 108 3.39 -12.50 11.78
CA TYR A 108 2.10 -12.89 11.22
C TYR A 108 1.39 -13.93 12.10
N ARG A 109 2.08 -15.00 12.50
CA ARG A 109 1.49 -16.07 13.33
C ARG A 109 1.03 -15.57 14.69
N ILE A 110 1.77 -14.65 15.30
CA ILE A 110 1.36 -13.99 16.56
C ILE A 110 0.05 -13.24 16.34
N GLY A 111 -0.05 -12.44 15.28
CA GLY A 111 -1.28 -11.72 14.94
C GLY A 111 -2.45 -12.65 14.56
N ALA A 112 -2.18 -13.75 13.86
CA ALA A 112 -3.18 -14.72 13.45
C ALA A 112 -3.77 -15.50 14.65
N ALA A 113 -2.98 -15.70 15.72
CA ALA A 113 -3.43 -16.38 16.94
C ALA A 113 -4.28 -15.50 17.88
N ASP A 114 -4.34 -14.19 17.63
CA ASP A 114 -5.07 -13.23 18.47
C ASP A 114 -6.56 -13.18 18.11
N ALA A 115 -7.40 -13.71 18.99
CA ALA A 115 -8.85 -13.78 18.81
C ALA A 115 -9.51 -12.40 18.67
N GLU A 116 -8.97 -11.34 19.30
CA GLU A 116 -9.49 -9.98 19.18
C GLU A 116 -9.26 -9.46 17.75
N ILE A 117 -8.07 -9.69 17.20
CA ILE A 117 -7.74 -9.32 15.81
C ILE A 117 -8.70 -10.02 14.85
N LEU A 118 -8.89 -11.33 15.01
CA LEU A 118 -9.77 -12.12 14.13
C LEU A 118 -11.23 -11.68 14.22
N SER A 119 -11.72 -11.34 15.41
CA SER A 119 -13.08 -10.86 15.63
C SER A 119 -13.30 -9.48 15.00
N LYS A 120 -12.39 -8.53 15.25
CA LYS A 120 -12.52 -7.14 14.81
C LYS A 120 -12.27 -6.97 13.31
N TYR A 121 -11.24 -7.62 12.79
CA TYR A 121 -10.76 -7.40 11.43
C TYR A 121 -11.05 -8.56 10.46
N GLY A 122 -11.46 -9.74 10.91
CA GLY A 122 -11.67 -10.92 10.04
C GLY A 122 -13.02 -11.01 9.33
N HIS A 123 -13.89 -10.02 9.45
CA HIS A 123 -15.28 -10.06 8.97
C HIS A 123 -15.42 -10.19 7.43
N GLY A 124 -16.52 -10.83 7.01
CA GLY A 124 -16.87 -11.04 5.59
C GLY A 124 -15.99 -12.03 4.84
N THR A 125 -15.06 -12.72 5.51
CA THR A 125 -14.28 -13.80 4.89
C THR A 125 -15.12 -15.07 4.79
N PRO A 126 -14.76 -16.05 3.94
CA PRO A 126 -15.49 -17.29 3.83
C PRO A 126 -15.61 -17.99 5.19
N ASP A 127 -16.79 -18.54 5.45
CA ASP A 127 -17.07 -19.37 6.62
C ASP A 127 -18.07 -20.45 6.17
N ASP A 128 -17.76 -21.11 5.06
CA ASP A 128 -18.53 -22.24 4.55
C ASP A 128 -18.01 -23.57 5.15
N TRP A 129 -18.65 -24.69 4.79
CA TRP A 129 -18.27 -25.99 5.33
C TRP A 129 -16.81 -26.36 5.02
N LEU A 130 -16.30 -26.04 3.82
CA LEU A 130 -14.92 -26.33 3.43
C LEU A 130 -13.95 -25.48 4.23
N GLU A 131 -14.26 -24.20 4.44
CA GLU A 131 -13.41 -23.33 5.27
C GLU A 131 -13.25 -23.91 6.69
N ARG A 132 -14.36 -24.29 7.34
CA ARG A 132 -14.33 -24.77 8.72
C ARG A 132 -13.72 -26.16 8.87
N ASN A 133 -14.08 -27.08 7.98
CA ASN A 133 -13.79 -28.50 8.19
C ASN A 133 -12.56 -28.99 7.43
N LEU A 134 -12.10 -28.26 6.41
CA LEU A 134 -10.93 -28.62 5.63
C LEU A 134 -9.84 -27.54 5.73
N TYR A 135 -10.11 -26.33 5.25
CA TYR A 135 -9.04 -25.35 5.06
C TYR A 135 -8.47 -24.81 6.36
N THR A 136 -9.33 -24.44 7.32
CA THR A 136 -8.89 -23.96 8.63
C THR A 136 -8.44 -25.13 9.51
N ARG A 137 -9.27 -26.17 9.65
CA ARG A 137 -9.00 -27.30 10.56
C ARG A 137 -7.76 -28.10 10.17
N HIS A 138 -7.47 -28.21 8.88
CA HIS A 138 -6.38 -29.03 8.35
C HIS A 138 -5.45 -28.21 7.45
N SER A 139 -5.12 -26.98 7.84
CA SER A 139 -4.24 -26.07 7.09
C SER A 139 -2.88 -26.68 6.72
N VAL A 140 -2.25 -27.42 7.65
CA VAL A 140 -0.97 -28.12 7.43
C VAL A 140 -1.10 -29.29 6.44
N MET A 141 -2.28 -29.91 6.35
CA MET A 141 -2.49 -31.07 5.48
C MET A 141 -2.30 -30.71 4.01
N GLY A 142 -2.72 -29.52 3.58
CA GLY A 142 -2.51 -29.04 2.21
C GLY A 142 -1.02 -28.97 1.85
N ILE A 143 -0.22 -28.39 2.75
CA ILE A 143 1.24 -28.29 2.58
C ILE A 143 1.88 -29.68 2.43
N VAL A 144 1.47 -30.66 3.27
CA VAL A 144 1.98 -32.04 3.21
C VAL A 144 1.57 -32.74 1.92
N ILE A 145 0.32 -32.53 1.47
CA ILE A 145 -0.16 -33.05 0.19
C ILE A 145 0.65 -32.46 -0.97
N MET A 146 0.96 -31.15 -0.95
CA MET A 146 1.79 -30.52 -1.99
C MET A 146 3.21 -31.09 -2.01
N MET A 147 3.80 -31.38 -0.85
CA MET A 147 5.09 -32.06 -0.77
C MET A 147 5.02 -33.44 -1.44
N ALA A 148 4.01 -34.24 -1.09
CA ALA A 148 3.81 -35.56 -1.67
C ALA A 148 3.61 -35.50 -3.20
N ILE A 149 2.82 -34.53 -3.70
CA ILE A 149 2.64 -34.31 -5.13
C ILE A 149 3.98 -33.98 -5.81
N ASN A 150 4.74 -33.02 -5.27
CA ASN A 150 6.02 -32.63 -5.86
C ASN A 150 7.02 -33.78 -5.88
N VAL A 151 7.13 -34.55 -4.79
CA VAL A 151 8.02 -35.72 -4.72
C VAL A 151 7.55 -36.82 -5.67
N ALA A 152 6.25 -37.09 -5.77
CA ALA A 152 5.73 -38.08 -6.71
C ALA A 152 6.02 -37.69 -8.17
N LEU A 153 5.89 -36.41 -8.52
CA LEU A 153 6.09 -35.92 -9.87
C LEU A 153 7.56 -35.73 -10.24
N PHE A 154 8.40 -35.23 -9.33
CA PHE A 154 9.76 -34.76 -9.64
C PHE A 154 10.85 -35.39 -8.77
N GLY A 155 10.48 -36.37 -7.95
CA GLY A 155 11.40 -37.11 -7.09
C GLY A 155 12.15 -36.21 -6.11
N ALA A 156 13.47 -36.38 -6.05
CA ALA A 156 14.33 -35.59 -5.15
C ALA A 156 14.27 -34.07 -5.46
N ALA A 157 14.17 -33.71 -6.75
CA ALA A 157 14.01 -32.30 -7.15
C ALA A 157 12.67 -31.73 -6.66
N GLY A 158 11.65 -32.57 -6.50
CA GLY A 158 10.36 -32.21 -5.93
C GLY A 158 10.45 -31.64 -4.51
N VAL A 159 11.36 -32.15 -3.68
CA VAL A 159 11.61 -31.60 -2.33
C VAL A 159 12.12 -30.16 -2.42
N ALA A 160 13.05 -29.90 -3.35
CA ALA A 160 13.59 -28.55 -3.55
C ALA A 160 12.53 -27.58 -4.10
N ILE A 161 11.72 -28.02 -5.07
CA ILE A 161 10.58 -27.24 -5.60
C ILE A 161 9.62 -26.87 -4.47
N TRP A 162 9.24 -27.84 -3.64
CA TRP A 162 8.36 -27.62 -2.50
C TRP A 162 8.98 -26.65 -1.48
N ALA A 163 10.26 -26.79 -1.16
CA ALA A 163 10.96 -25.90 -0.24
C ALA A 163 10.98 -24.44 -0.74
N VAL A 164 11.20 -24.24 -2.05
CA VAL A 164 11.09 -22.92 -2.68
C VAL A 164 9.68 -22.36 -2.55
N GLN A 165 8.64 -23.16 -2.78
CA GLN A 165 7.25 -22.72 -2.59
C GLN A 165 6.97 -22.29 -1.15
N MET A 166 7.44 -23.06 -0.16
CA MET A 166 7.26 -22.74 1.26
C MET A 166 8.01 -21.47 1.68
N ALA A 167 9.19 -21.20 1.10
CA ALA A 167 9.99 -20.03 1.44
C ALA A 167 9.51 -18.74 0.75
N TRP A 168 8.86 -18.86 -0.42
CA TRP A 168 8.63 -17.71 -1.31
C TRP A 168 7.75 -16.61 -0.68
N ILE A 169 6.53 -16.96 -0.26
CA ILE A 169 5.60 -15.99 0.33
C ILE A 169 6.10 -15.46 1.68
N PRO A 170 6.61 -16.30 2.61
CA PRO A 170 7.28 -15.83 3.82
C PRO A 170 8.36 -14.78 3.58
N PHE A 171 9.29 -15.04 2.67
CA PHE A 171 10.40 -14.12 2.43
C PHE A 171 9.95 -12.87 1.70
N PHE A 172 9.29 -13.02 0.56
CA PHE A 172 9.00 -11.87 -0.28
C PHE A 172 7.77 -11.07 0.18
N ALA A 173 6.66 -11.70 0.56
CA ALA A 173 5.48 -10.95 1.00
C ALA A 173 5.63 -10.50 2.46
N ALA A 174 5.83 -11.44 3.40
CA ALA A 174 5.91 -11.09 4.81
C ALA A 174 7.21 -10.39 5.20
N GLY A 175 8.31 -10.63 4.46
CA GLY A 175 9.60 -9.98 4.68
C GLY A 175 9.83 -8.76 3.79
N VAL A 176 9.90 -8.92 2.47
CA VAL A 176 10.27 -7.83 1.55
C VAL A 176 9.17 -6.79 1.40
N ILE A 177 7.92 -7.16 1.10
CA ILE A 177 6.83 -6.18 0.95
C ILE A 177 6.54 -5.47 2.28
N ASN A 178 6.33 -6.23 3.37
CA ASN A 178 6.05 -5.62 4.67
C ASN A 178 7.26 -4.90 5.29
N GLY A 179 8.48 -5.37 5.02
CA GLY A 179 9.71 -4.77 5.53
C GLY A 179 10.22 -3.64 4.63
N VAL A 180 10.76 -3.99 3.47
CA VAL A 180 11.35 -3.01 2.53
C VAL A 180 10.30 -2.03 2.05
N GLY A 181 9.10 -2.52 1.70
CA GLY A 181 7.99 -1.70 1.24
C GLY A 181 7.49 -0.70 2.29
N HIS A 182 7.89 -0.80 3.56
CA HIS A 182 7.61 0.19 4.61
C HIS A 182 8.85 0.89 5.14
N HIS A 183 10.00 0.73 4.49
CA HIS A 183 11.26 1.26 4.97
C HIS A 183 12.00 2.08 3.93
N THR A 184 12.11 1.59 2.69
CA THR A 184 12.91 2.24 1.66
C THR A 184 12.40 1.95 0.25
N GLY A 185 12.37 3.00 -0.58
CA GLY A 185 11.88 2.95 -1.94
C GLY A 185 11.47 4.34 -2.42
N TYR A 186 10.76 4.38 -3.55
CA TYR A 186 10.21 5.63 -4.08
C TYR A 186 8.74 5.79 -3.69
N ARG A 187 8.24 7.03 -3.68
CA ARG A 187 6.85 7.34 -3.34
C ARG A 187 6.20 8.19 -4.41
N ASN A 188 5.02 7.80 -4.84
CA ASN A 188 4.15 8.63 -5.67
C ASN A 188 3.23 9.50 -4.82
N PHE A 189 2.87 9.02 -3.63
CA PHE A 189 1.89 9.65 -2.76
C PHE A 189 2.49 9.89 -1.37
N GLN A 190 2.16 11.05 -0.80
CA GLN A 190 2.53 11.41 0.57
C GLN A 190 1.49 10.84 1.54
N THR A 191 1.46 9.51 1.69
CA THR A 191 0.71 8.83 2.77
C THR A 191 1.31 9.18 4.14
N GLU A 192 0.52 9.01 5.20
CA GLU A 192 0.97 9.28 6.59
C GLU A 192 1.91 8.18 7.10
N ASP A 193 1.78 6.97 6.57
CA ASP A 193 2.65 5.82 6.83
C ASP A 193 4.02 5.89 6.11
N ALA A 194 4.89 4.93 6.42
CA ALA A 194 6.22 4.80 5.82
C ALA A 194 6.25 3.98 4.52
N SER A 195 5.09 3.69 3.90
CA SER A 195 5.03 2.86 2.68
C SER A 195 5.80 3.45 1.49
N THR A 196 6.44 2.60 0.70
CA THR A 196 7.25 2.95 -0.46
C THR A 196 7.01 1.91 -1.55
N ASN A 197 6.99 2.35 -2.80
CA ASN A 197 7.12 1.44 -3.93
C ASN A 197 8.59 0.97 -3.99
N ILE A 198 8.79 -0.34 -4.14
CA ILE A 198 10.11 -0.96 -4.13
C ILE A 198 10.75 -0.86 -5.52
N VAL A 199 10.08 -1.43 -6.53
CA VAL A 199 10.49 -1.41 -7.94
C VAL A 199 9.27 -1.24 -8.85
N PRO A 200 9.42 -0.63 -10.04
CA PRO A 200 8.27 -0.35 -10.91
C PRO A 200 7.76 -1.55 -11.70
N TRP A 201 8.40 -2.73 -11.61
CA TRP A 201 8.08 -3.85 -12.51
C TRP A 201 6.91 -4.70 -12.03
N GLY A 202 6.61 -4.75 -10.73
CA GLY A 202 5.39 -5.42 -10.24
C GLY A 202 5.13 -6.85 -10.75
N ILE A 203 6.17 -7.69 -10.84
CA ILE A 203 6.09 -9.06 -11.40
C ILE A 203 6.34 -10.11 -10.30
N LEU A 204 7.39 -9.94 -9.50
CA LEU A 204 7.88 -10.95 -8.58
C LEU A 204 6.86 -11.26 -7.49
N ILE A 205 6.10 -10.27 -7.05
CA ILE A 205 5.03 -10.44 -6.05
C ILE A 205 3.73 -9.86 -6.58
N GLY A 206 3.45 -10.05 -7.86
CA GLY A 206 2.08 -9.83 -8.35
C GLY A 206 1.65 -8.35 -8.40
N GLY A 207 2.59 -7.41 -8.33
CA GLY A 207 2.31 -5.98 -8.28
C GLY A 207 2.37 -5.36 -6.89
N GLU A 208 2.49 -6.18 -5.83
CA GLU A 208 2.60 -5.73 -4.43
C GLU A 208 3.87 -4.88 -4.19
N GLU A 209 4.84 -4.91 -5.11
CA GLU A 209 6.01 -4.04 -5.12
C GLU A 209 5.64 -2.55 -5.22
N LEU A 210 4.43 -2.23 -5.69
CA LEU A 210 3.88 -0.88 -5.79
C LEU A 210 3.13 -0.48 -4.51
N HIS A 211 3.80 -0.68 -3.37
CA HIS A 211 3.19 -0.65 -2.04
C HIS A 211 2.74 0.74 -1.57
N ASN A 212 3.45 1.81 -1.93
CA ASN A 212 3.00 3.19 -1.61
C ASN A 212 1.72 3.56 -2.37
N ASN A 213 1.60 3.10 -3.62
CA ASN A 213 0.36 3.31 -4.37
C ASN A 213 -0.81 2.56 -3.72
N HIS A 214 -0.54 1.32 -3.29
CA HIS A 214 -1.48 0.51 -2.56
C HIS A 214 -1.95 1.20 -1.26
N HIS A 215 -1.03 1.63 -0.40
CA HIS A 215 -1.40 2.33 0.85
C HIS A 215 -2.16 3.64 0.62
N ALA A 216 -1.85 4.36 -0.46
CA ALA A 216 -2.60 5.57 -0.82
C ALA A 216 -4.05 5.26 -1.23
N TYR A 217 -4.27 4.17 -1.96
CA TYR A 217 -5.58 3.78 -2.47
C TYR A 217 -5.87 2.30 -2.26
N ALA A 218 -5.91 1.88 -0.98
CA ALA A 218 -5.94 0.46 -0.60
C ALA A 218 -7.10 -0.35 -1.21
N THR A 219 -8.22 0.33 -1.51
CA THR A 219 -9.39 -0.31 -2.12
C THR A 219 -9.33 -0.40 -3.64
N SER A 220 -8.28 0.12 -4.30
CA SER A 220 -8.09 0.05 -5.75
C SER A 220 -7.69 -1.36 -6.17
N ALA A 221 -8.34 -1.92 -7.19
CA ALA A 221 -7.95 -3.22 -7.74
C ALA A 221 -6.65 -3.16 -8.54
N ARG A 222 -6.20 -1.95 -8.91
CA ARG A 222 -4.96 -1.68 -9.64
C ARG A 222 -3.98 -0.98 -8.71
N LEU A 223 -2.76 -1.52 -8.60
CA LEU A 223 -1.69 -0.97 -7.75
C LEU A 223 -0.78 -0.01 -8.54
N SER A 224 -0.69 -0.12 -9.86
CA SER A 224 0.05 0.85 -10.68
C SER A 224 -0.65 2.20 -10.82
N SER A 225 0.11 3.28 -10.67
CA SER A 225 -0.35 4.67 -10.75
C SER A 225 0.38 5.49 -11.81
N LYS A 226 1.61 5.12 -12.17
CA LYS A 226 2.39 5.78 -13.24
C LYS A 226 2.46 4.90 -14.49
N TRP A 227 2.72 5.53 -15.63
CA TRP A 227 2.77 4.84 -16.94
C TRP A 227 3.91 3.83 -17.05
N TYR A 228 5.01 4.04 -16.32
CA TYR A 228 6.18 3.14 -16.27
C TYR A 228 6.05 2.05 -15.21
N GLU A 229 4.97 2.02 -14.43
CA GLU A 229 4.73 1.00 -13.42
C GLU A 229 3.91 -0.14 -14.03
N PHE A 230 4.48 -1.33 -14.01
CA PHE A 230 3.81 -2.55 -14.43
C PHE A 230 3.22 -3.26 -13.21
N ASP A 231 2.00 -3.78 -13.35
CA ASP A 231 1.27 -4.49 -12.31
C ASP A 231 0.73 -5.78 -12.94
N VAL A 232 1.43 -6.90 -12.72
CA VAL A 232 1.03 -8.19 -13.31
C VAL A 232 -0.28 -8.70 -12.72
N GLY A 233 -0.56 -8.40 -11.44
CA GLY A 233 -1.84 -8.73 -10.82
C GLY A 233 -3.01 -8.03 -11.51
N TRP A 234 -2.83 -6.77 -11.92
CA TRP A 234 -3.82 -6.05 -12.71
C TRP A 234 -4.02 -6.68 -14.09
N LEU A 235 -2.95 -7.12 -14.76
CA LEU A 235 -3.07 -7.85 -16.02
C LEU A 235 -3.94 -9.10 -15.85
N TYR A 236 -3.73 -9.90 -14.80
CA TYR A 236 -4.55 -11.08 -14.51
C TYR A 236 -5.99 -10.75 -14.21
N ILE A 237 -6.25 -9.72 -13.40
CA ILE A 237 -7.61 -9.26 -13.10
C ILE A 237 -8.34 -8.85 -14.38
N ARG A 238 -7.66 -8.11 -15.28
CA ARG A 238 -8.24 -7.72 -16.57
C ARG A 238 -8.52 -8.91 -17.47
N SER A 239 -7.65 -9.92 -17.50
CA SER A 239 -7.90 -11.16 -18.23
C SER A 239 -9.12 -11.90 -17.67
N LEU A 240 -9.28 -11.96 -16.34
CA LEU A 240 -10.45 -12.57 -15.69
C LEU A 240 -11.73 -11.77 -15.97
N GLU A 241 -11.69 -10.43 -15.94
CA GLU A 241 -12.83 -9.58 -16.32
C GLU A 241 -13.26 -9.81 -17.78
N LEU A 242 -12.31 -9.93 -18.71
CA LEU A 242 -12.62 -10.24 -20.12
C LEU A 242 -13.33 -11.58 -20.29
N LEU A 243 -13.07 -12.54 -19.40
CA LEU A 243 -13.72 -13.85 -19.38
C LEU A 243 -15.03 -13.85 -18.56
N GLY A 244 -15.44 -12.71 -17.98
CA GLY A 244 -16.62 -12.64 -17.09
C GLY A 244 -16.41 -13.32 -15.73
N LEU A 245 -15.15 -13.59 -15.35
CA LEU A 245 -14.77 -14.32 -14.13
C LEU A 245 -14.37 -13.40 -12.96
N ALA A 246 -14.29 -12.10 -13.20
CA ALA A 246 -14.05 -11.09 -12.18
C ALA A 246 -14.87 -9.84 -12.51
N GLN A 247 -15.12 -9.02 -11.49
CA GLN A 247 -15.70 -7.68 -11.63
C GLN A 247 -14.93 -6.70 -10.75
N VAL A 248 -14.25 -5.73 -11.36
CA VAL A 248 -13.58 -4.67 -10.60
C VAL A 248 -14.62 -3.75 -9.99
N LYS A 249 -14.56 -3.56 -8.67
CA LYS A 249 -15.48 -2.69 -7.93
C LYS A 249 -14.94 -1.27 -7.78
N LYS A 250 -13.63 -1.15 -7.58
CA LYS A 250 -13.00 0.09 -7.16
C LYS A 250 -11.66 0.28 -7.85
N LEU A 251 -11.41 1.50 -8.28
CA LEU A 251 -10.14 1.98 -8.82
C LEU A 251 -9.78 3.29 -8.13
N ALA A 252 -8.48 3.59 -8.08
CA ALA A 252 -8.02 4.89 -7.66
C ALA A 252 -8.74 6.00 -8.47
N PRO A 253 -9.31 7.01 -7.80
CA PRO A 253 -10.16 8.01 -8.45
C PRO A 253 -9.32 8.86 -9.41
N LYS A 254 -9.89 9.15 -10.59
CA LYS A 254 -9.25 10.02 -11.58
C LYS A 254 -9.55 11.49 -11.26
N ILE A 255 -8.50 12.30 -11.25
CA ILE A 255 -8.62 13.74 -10.98
C ILE A 255 -9.33 14.41 -12.17
N ARG A 256 -10.29 15.29 -11.87
CA ARG A 256 -10.95 16.17 -12.83
C ARG A 256 -10.96 17.61 -12.33
N PHE A 257 -10.95 18.53 -13.28
CA PHE A 257 -10.99 19.97 -13.02
C PHE A 257 -12.11 20.66 -13.80
N GLU A 258 -12.82 21.55 -13.14
CA GLU A 258 -13.71 22.54 -13.74
C GLU A 258 -13.00 23.90 -13.77
N LEU A 259 -12.78 24.41 -14.97
CA LEU A 259 -12.10 25.69 -15.17
C LEU A 259 -13.04 26.85 -14.83
N GLY A 260 -12.53 27.85 -14.09
CA GLY A 260 -13.27 29.07 -13.81
C GLY A 260 -14.27 28.97 -12.65
N LYS A 261 -14.31 27.85 -11.91
CA LYS A 261 -15.19 27.70 -10.74
C LYS A 261 -14.86 28.74 -9.66
N ALA A 262 -15.84 29.59 -9.34
CA ALA A 262 -15.63 30.75 -8.47
C ALA A 262 -15.74 30.44 -6.97
N ARG A 263 -16.48 29.41 -6.59
CA ARG A 263 -16.73 29.03 -5.19
C ARG A 263 -16.55 27.53 -4.99
N CYS A 264 -16.23 27.13 -3.76
CA CYS A 264 -16.24 25.72 -3.41
C CYS A 264 -17.68 25.30 -3.12
N ASP A 265 -18.05 24.10 -3.52
CA ASP A 265 -19.29 23.46 -3.09
C ASP A 265 -18.97 22.09 -2.45
N LEU A 266 -20.01 21.37 -2.04
CA LEU A 266 -19.85 20.05 -1.45
C LEU A 266 -19.16 19.05 -2.40
N GLN A 267 -19.29 19.21 -3.72
CA GLN A 267 -18.58 18.37 -4.69
C GLN A 267 -17.09 18.71 -4.72
N THR A 268 -16.73 20.00 -4.68
CA THR A 268 -15.35 20.43 -4.56
C THR A 268 -14.73 19.92 -3.27
N LEU A 269 -15.41 20.04 -2.13
CA LEU A 269 -14.93 19.49 -0.86
C LEU A 269 -14.69 17.98 -0.96
N GLN A 270 -15.67 17.24 -1.48
CA GLN A 270 -15.54 15.80 -1.67
C GLN A 270 -14.37 15.46 -2.59
N ALA A 271 -14.18 16.18 -3.70
CA ALA A 271 -13.08 15.98 -4.62
C ALA A 271 -11.72 16.30 -4.00
N VAL A 272 -11.60 17.38 -3.23
CA VAL A 272 -10.38 17.75 -2.50
C VAL A 272 -10.00 16.67 -1.49
N ILE A 273 -10.96 16.16 -0.70
CA ILE A 273 -10.71 15.08 0.27
C ILE A 273 -10.34 13.77 -0.46
N THR A 274 -11.03 13.47 -1.55
CA THR A 274 -10.81 12.26 -2.38
C THR A 274 -9.42 12.27 -3.02
N HIS A 275 -8.97 13.44 -3.48
CA HIS A 275 -7.69 13.64 -4.17
C HIS A 275 -6.63 14.31 -3.28
N ARG A 276 -6.74 14.18 -1.95
CA ARG A 276 -5.87 14.84 -0.97
C ARG A 276 -4.37 14.71 -1.25
N TYR A 277 -3.91 13.57 -1.76
CA TYR A 277 -2.50 13.39 -2.11
C TYR A 277 -2.07 14.23 -3.31
N ASP A 278 -2.91 14.37 -4.35
CA ASP A 278 -2.64 15.28 -5.47
C ASP A 278 -2.71 16.73 -5.03
N VAL A 279 -3.68 17.08 -4.17
CA VAL A 279 -3.83 18.42 -3.58
C VAL A 279 -2.55 18.84 -2.86
N VAL A 280 -2.02 18.02 -1.95
CA VAL A 280 -0.77 18.31 -1.22
C VAL A 280 0.43 18.34 -2.16
N GLN A 281 0.51 17.42 -3.12
CA GLN A 281 1.61 17.40 -4.10
C GLN A 281 1.59 18.65 -5.00
N ARG A 282 0.42 19.09 -5.46
CA ARG A 282 0.26 20.34 -6.23
C ARG A 282 0.55 21.56 -5.38
N PHE A 283 0.13 21.57 -4.11
CA PHE A 283 0.46 22.66 -3.18
C PHE A 283 1.98 22.83 -3.09
N ALA A 284 2.68 21.74 -2.78
CA ALA A 284 4.14 21.67 -2.73
C ALA A 284 4.79 22.14 -4.03
N ARG A 285 4.31 21.68 -5.19
CA ARG A 285 4.84 22.06 -6.50
C ARG A 285 4.61 23.53 -6.81
N THR A 286 3.43 24.07 -6.49
CA THR A 286 3.05 25.45 -6.79
C THR A 286 3.86 26.43 -5.95
N LEU A 287 4.14 26.10 -4.69
CA LEU A 287 4.89 26.96 -3.79
C LEU A 287 6.41 26.79 -3.87
N LYS A 288 6.91 25.85 -4.68
CA LYS A 288 8.36 25.59 -4.82
C LYS A 288 9.14 26.88 -5.11
N VAL A 289 8.66 27.72 -6.03
CA VAL A 289 9.33 28.98 -6.39
C VAL A 289 9.34 29.95 -5.22
N THR A 290 8.19 30.16 -4.57
CA THR A 290 8.07 31.01 -3.38
C THR A 290 9.06 30.63 -2.28
N LEU A 291 9.21 29.32 -2.03
CA LEU A 291 10.12 28.81 -1.02
C LEU A 291 11.58 29.02 -1.40
N VAL A 292 11.94 28.86 -2.68
CA VAL A 292 13.28 29.15 -3.19
C VAL A 292 13.63 30.62 -3.00
N ASP A 293 12.77 31.52 -3.48
CA ASP A 293 12.99 32.97 -3.38
C ASP A 293 13.09 33.43 -1.92
N GLU A 294 12.33 32.81 -1.02
CA GLU A 294 12.36 33.16 0.40
C GLU A 294 13.65 32.69 1.08
N VAL A 295 14.12 31.47 0.78
CA VAL A 295 15.40 31.00 1.31
C VAL A 295 16.57 31.84 0.80
N GLU A 296 16.55 32.26 -0.47
CA GLU A 296 17.56 33.16 -1.02
C GLU A 296 17.56 34.52 -0.31
N ARG A 297 16.36 35.08 -0.03
CA ARG A 297 16.22 36.31 0.76
C ARG A 297 16.73 36.17 2.20
N LEU A 298 16.46 35.05 2.86
CA LEU A 298 16.96 34.79 4.21
C LEU A 298 18.48 34.65 4.22
N LYS A 299 19.06 33.96 3.24
CA LYS A 299 20.53 33.86 3.07
C LYS A 299 21.17 35.21 2.84
N ALA A 300 20.56 36.07 2.02
CA ALA A 300 21.03 37.44 1.80
C ALA A 300 21.00 38.30 3.08
N ARG A 301 20.16 37.96 4.06
CA ARG A 301 20.09 38.58 5.39
C ARG A 301 21.00 37.91 6.43
N GLY A 302 21.90 37.02 6.00
CA GLY A 302 22.84 36.33 6.89
C GLY A 302 22.24 35.15 7.66
N GLN A 303 21.04 34.69 7.31
CA GLN A 303 20.44 33.52 7.96
C GLN A 303 20.75 32.21 7.24
N ALA A 304 21.25 31.22 7.99
CA ALA A 304 21.61 29.91 7.47
C ALA A 304 20.38 28.97 7.40
N VAL A 305 19.60 29.09 6.32
CA VAL A 305 18.51 28.14 6.01
C VAL A 305 18.92 27.19 4.90
N ASP A 306 18.92 25.89 5.19
CA ASP A 306 19.15 24.85 4.19
C ASP A 306 17.84 24.50 3.48
N MET A 307 17.84 24.65 2.15
CA MET A 307 16.71 24.31 1.29
C MET A 307 16.31 22.83 1.38
N ARG A 308 17.27 21.91 1.53
CA ARG A 308 16.97 20.48 1.63
C ARG A 308 16.28 20.16 2.96
N ALA A 309 16.73 20.78 4.05
CA ALA A 309 16.06 20.70 5.34
C ALA A 309 14.66 21.32 5.28
N LEU A 310 14.51 22.53 4.74
CA LEU A 310 13.21 23.20 4.62
C LEU A 310 12.21 22.40 3.79
N LYS A 311 12.65 21.84 2.67
CA LYS A 311 11.81 20.97 1.83
C LYS A 311 11.35 19.73 2.59
N ARG A 312 12.22 19.13 3.41
CA ARG A 312 11.83 18.01 4.30
C ARG A 312 10.82 18.46 5.34
N TRP A 313 11.02 19.60 5.99
CA TRP A 313 10.13 20.11 7.03
C TRP A 313 8.75 20.50 6.51
N ILE A 314 8.69 21.14 5.34
CA ILE A 314 7.43 21.55 4.71
C ILE A 314 6.67 20.35 4.12
N HIS A 315 7.33 19.24 3.79
CA HIS A 315 6.66 18.05 3.26
C HIS A 315 6.42 16.95 4.32
N GLY A 316 7.15 16.99 5.43
CA GLY A 316 6.99 16.06 6.54
C GLY A 316 6.00 16.56 7.59
N ASP A 317 5.83 15.75 8.63
CA ASP A 317 5.24 16.19 9.89
C ASP A 317 6.36 16.72 10.81
N ALA A 318 6.21 17.94 11.32
CA ALA A 318 7.20 18.56 12.20
C ALA A 318 7.35 17.79 13.53
N THR A 319 6.36 16.98 13.92
CA THR A 319 6.43 16.12 15.11
C THR A 319 7.44 14.98 14.96
N GLN A 320 7.79 14.61 13.73
CA GLN A 320 8.76 13.55 13.43
C GLN A 320 10.21 14.07 13.34
N LEU A 321 10.43 15.37 13.52
CA LEU A 321 11.76 15.96 13.51
C LEU A 321 12.43 15.76 14.87
N GLY A 322 13.71 15.38 14.86
CA GLY A 322 14.54 15.43 16.08
C GLY A 322 14.59 16.84 16.64
N GLU A 323 14.80 16.97 17.96
CA GLU A 323 14.70 18.25 18.69
C GLU A 323 15.51 19.38 18.04
N HIS A 324 16.73 19.09 17.61
CA HIS A 324 17.60 20.06 16.94
C HIS A 324 17.03 20.57 15.61
N ASP A 325 16.50 19.66 14.77
CA ASP A 325 15.91 20.03 13.49
C ASP A 325 14.57 20.75 13.69
N ARG A 326 13.81 20.39 14.74
CA ARG A 326 12.58 21.08 15.11
C ARG A 326 12.86 22.52 15.55
N ALA A 327 13.85 22.74 16.40
CA ALA A 327 14.25 24.07 16.84
C ALA A 327 14.68 24.97 15.66
N ARG A 328 15.48 24.43 14.73
CA ARG A 328 15.88 25.15 13.51
C ARG A 328 14.69 25.46 12.60
N PHE A 329 13.75 24.54 12.50
CA PHE A 329 12.52 24.73 11.73
C PHE A 329 11.66 25.84 12.32
N GLU A 330 11.41 25.81 13.64
CA GLU A 330 10.67 26.84 14.37
C GLU A 330 11.35 28.22 14.21
N GLN A 331 12.67 28.28 14.31
CA GLN A 331 13.43 29.52 14.07
C GLN A 331 13.23 30.07 12.65
N ALA A 332 13.22 29.21 11.63
CA ALA A 332 12.98 29.61 10.24
C ALA A 332 11.56 30.16 10.05
N LEU A 333 10.55 29.53 10.65
CA LEU A 333 9.17 30.02 10.63
C LEU A 333 9.05 31.38 11.35
N ASN A 334 9.74 31.56 12.48
CA ASN A 334 9.71 32.81 13.23
C ASN A 334 10.39 33.97 12.50
N THR A 335 11.35 33.70 11.61
CA THR A 335 12.04 34.77 10.88
C THR A 335 11.33 35.15 9.57
N SER A 336 10.58 34.23 8.97
CA SER A 336 9.87 34.51 7.71
C SER A 336 8.37 34.36 7.86
N LYS A 337 7.66 35.49 7.76
CA LYS A 337 6.20 35.52 7.65
C LYS A 337 5.70 34.68 6.47
N VAL A 338 6.46 34.64 5.37
CA VAL A 338 6.11 33.83 4.18
C VAL A 338 6.17 32.34 4.54
N LEU A 339 7.27 31.88 5.13
CA LEU A 339 7.41 30.47 5.53
C LEU A 339 6.35 30.07 6.58
N ALA A 340 6.12 30.91 7.59
CA ALA A 340 5.07 30.69 8.59
C ALA A 340 3.68 30.57 7.95
N THR A 341 3.34 31.48 7.03
CA THR A 341 2.05 31.47 6.34
C THR A 341 1.90 30.21 5.49
N VAL A 342 2.90 29.87 4.67
CA VAL A 342 2.88 28.68 3.80
C VAL A 342 2.73 27.41 4.62
N TYR A 343 3.46 27.29 5.72
CA TYR A 343 3.38 26.13 6.60
C TYR A 343 2.01 26.02 7.28
N ALA A 344 1.50 27.12 7.85
CA ALA A 344 0.18 27.16 8.47
C ALA A 344 -0.93 26.78 7.48
N MET A 345 -0.91 27.36 6.27
CA MET A 345 -1.90 27.04 5.24
C MET A 345 -1.84 25.58 4.80
N ARG A 346 -0.65 24.95 4.77
CA ARG A 346 -0.55 23.50 4.51
C ARG A 346 -1.23 22.70 5.61
N GLN A 347 -0.97 23.01 6.87
CA GLN A 347 -1.54 22.30 8.02
C GLN A 347 -3.07 22.43 8.04
N GLU A 348 -3.59 23.63 7.81
CA GLU A 348 -5.04 23.88 7.68
C GLU A 348 -5.67 23.07 6.55
N LEU A 349 -4.97 22.93 5.41
CA LEU A 349 -5.46 22.14 4.28
C LEU A 349 -5.51 20.65 4.66
N GLN A 350 -4.49 20.13 5.35
CA GLN A 350 -4.46 18.75 5.84
C GLN A 350 -5.55 18.46 6.87
N ALA A 351 -5.89 19.44 7.70
CA ALA A 351 -6.94 19.30 8.70
C ALA A 351 -8.33 19.03 8.09
N LEU A 352 -8.58 19.41 6.83
CA LEU A 352 -9.86 19.17 6.15
C LEU A 352 -10.21 17.68 6.00
N TRP A 353 -9.21 16.81 5.95
CA TRP A 353 -9.38 15.35 5.84
C TRP A 353 -8.80 14.59 7.02
N ALA A 354 -8.37 15.30 8.07
CA ALA A 354 -8.06 14.69 9.35
C ALA A 354 -9.34 14.17 10.00
N ARG A 355 -9.22 13.20 10.93
CA ARG A 355 -10.36 12.75 11.74
C ARG A 355 -10.89 13.93 12.56
N SER A 356 -12.08 14.41 12.22
CA SER A 356 -12.74 15.52 12.91
C SER A 356 -14.22 15.23 13.14
N THR A 357 -14.81 15.91 14.12
CA THR A 357 -16.26 15.91 14.38
C THR A 357 -17.01 16.97 13.58
N ALA A 358 -16.31 17.67 12.67
CA ALA A 358 -16.88 18.77 11.90
C ALA A 358 -17.94 18.26 10.89
N SER A 359 -19.02 19.03 10.72
CA SER A 359 -20.01 18.76 9.69
C SER A 359 -19.44 19.06 8.29
N LYS A 360 -20.08 18.50 7.24
CA LYS A 360 -19.66 18.76 5.85
C LYS A 360 -19.75 20.24 5.50
N GLU A 361 -20.73 20.95 6.04
CA GLU A 361 -20.93 22.39 5.86
C GLU A 361 -19.82 23.19 6.56
N GLN A 362 -19.40 22.77 7.75
CA GLN A 362 -18.26 23.39 8.45
C GLN A 362 -16.95 23.20 7.68
N LEU A 363 -16.69 21.99 7.17
CA LEU A 363 -15.52 21.72 6.35
C LEU A 363 -15.55 22.48 5.02
N LEU A 364 -16.73 22.66 4.41
CA LEU A 364 -16.89 23.48 3.21
C LEU A 364 -16.55 24.94 3.50
N HIS A 365 -17.08 25.50 4.59
CA HIS A 365 -16.77 26.86 5.01
C HIS A 365 -15.27 27.04 5.28
N GLN A 366 -14.64 26.07 5.96
CA GLN A 366 -13.18 26.08 6.20
C GLN A 366 -12.39 26.09 4.89
N LEU A 367 -12.81 25.30 3.90
CA LEU A 367 -12.18 25.25 2.57
C LEU A 367 -12.35 26.57 1.81
N GLU A 368 -13.53 27.20 1.87
CA GLU A 368 -13.76 28.52 1.26
C GLU A 368 -12.93 29.61 1.95
N ASP A 369 -12.91 29.62 3.28
CA ASP A 369 -12.09 30.55 4.07
C ASP A 369 -10.60 30.37 3.78
N TRP A 370 -10.15 29.13 3.63
CA TRP A 370 -8.79 28.82 3.22
C TRP A 370 -8.47 29.47 1.87
N CYS A 371 -9.36 29.34 0.89
CA CYS A 371 -9.18 29.97 -0.41
C CYS A 371 -9.11 31.51 -0.32
N HIS A 372 -9.98 32.13 0.48
CA HIS A 372 -9.97 33.58 0.69
C HIS A 372 -8.70 34.07 1.41
N ARG A 373 -8.21 33.35 2.43
CA ARG A 373 -6.95 33.67 3.12
C ARG A 373 -5.76 33.53 2.19
N ALA A 374 -5.74 32.48 1.35
CA ALA A 374 -4.69 32.29 0.36
C ALA A 374 -4.60 33.46 -0.62
N GLU A 375 -5.75 34.00 -1.06
CA GLU A 375 -5.82 35.17 -1.95
C GLU A 375 -5.39 36.47 -1.27
N LYS A 376 -5.74 36.64 0.02
CA LYS A 376 -5.37 37.83 0.81
C LYS A 376 -3.95 37.76 1.40
N SER A 377 -3.26 36.63 1.29
CA SER A 377 -1.93 36.41 1.88
C SER A 377 -0.82 37.31 1.32
N GLY A 378 -1.02 37.88 0.13
CA GLY A 378 0.02 38.58 -0.63
C GLY A 378 1.02 37.64 -1.33
N ILE A 379 0.85 36.32 -1.21
CA ILE A 379 1.69 35.31 -1.85
C ILE A 379 1.01 34.85 -3.14
N VAL A 380 1.55 35.28 -4.28
CA VAL A 380 0.98 35.05 -5.62
C VAL A 380 0.68 33.57 -5.88
N GLN A 381 1.58 32.69 -5.46
CA GLN A 381 1.47 31.25 -5.70
C GLN A 381 0.39 30.60 -4.81
N LEU A 382 0.12 31.12 -3.61
CA LEU A 382 -1.02 30.67 -2.78
C LEU A 382 -2.35 31.08 -3.43
N ALA A 383 -2.45 32.31 -3.91
CA ALA A 383 -3.62 32.78 -4.65
C ALA A 383 -3.84 31.99 -5.96
N ALA A 384 -2.77 31.57 -6.64
CA ALA A 384 -2.88 30.71 -7.82
C ALA A 384 -3.35 29.29 -7.45
N PHE A 385 -2.85 28.75 -6.34
CA PHE A 385 -3.26 27.43 -5.87
C PHE A 385 -4.73 27.42 -5.43
N SER A 386 -5.24 28.46 -4.75
CA SER A 386 -6.66 28.51 -4.34
C SER A 386 -7.61 28.44 -5.54
N ARG A 387 -7.29 29.11 -6.66
CA ARG A 387 -8.06 28.99 -7.91
C ARG A 387 -8.06 27.56 -8.46
N THR A 388 -6.92 26.87 -8.38
CA THR A 388 -6.83 25.45 -8.78
C THR A 388 -7.65 24.56 -7.84
N LEU A 389 -7.61 24.85 -6.54
CA LEU A 389 -8.30 24.10 -5.51
C LEU A 389 -9.83 24.15 -5.69
N ARG A 390 -10.36 25.33 -6.03
CA ARG A 390 -11.79 25.48 -6.38
C ARG A 390 -12.19 24.63 -7.58
N GLY A 391 -11.28 24.44 -8.54
CA GLY A 391 -11.56 23.67 -9.74
C GLY A 391 -11.69 22.16 -9.53
N TYR A 392 -11.36 21.59 -8.37
CA TYR A 392 -11.53 20.14 -8.17
C TYR A 392 -13.01 19.75 -8.23
N VAL A 393 -13.29 18.70 -9.00
CA VAL A 393 -14.64 18.12 -9.13
C VAL A 393 -14.60 16.60 -9.09
N THR A 394 -15.70 15.99 -8.65
CA THR A 394 -15.85 14.54 -8.64
C THR A 394 -16.02 14.00 -10.07
N ALA A 395 -15.52 12.78 -10.31
CA ALA A 395 -15.58 12.12 -11.61
C ALA A 395 -16.97 11.59 -11.97
#